data_AF-A0A8J3MMS8-F1
#
_entry.id   AF-A0A8J3MMS8-F1
#
_cell.length_a   1.000
_cell.length_b   1.000
_cell.length_c   1.000
_cell.angle_alpha   90.00
_cell.angle_beta   90.00
_cell.angle_gamma   90.00
#
_symmetry.space_group_name_H-M   'P 1'
#
loop_
_entity.id
_entity.type
_entity.pdbx_description
1 polymer ?
#
loop_
_entity_poly.entity_id
_entity_poly.type
_entity_poly.pdbx_seq_one_letter_code
_entity_poly.pdbx_strand_id
1 'polypeptide(L)'
;MKKILVQKIKEIIEKEGWNQTKAALLLNIDQPKISQIKHNKTQGFSLERLLSFLTKLHFGMDLAKTHHEIELSPNEIKLVINNNINLNNNSTEDSNIDGCH
;
A
#
# COMPACT_ATOMS: atom_id res chain seq x y z
N MET A 1 3.35 -25.64 18.10
CA MET A 1 3.12 -24.20 18.35
C MET A 1 3.49 -23.30 17.16
N LYS A 2 4.77 -23.18 16.73
CA LYS A 2 5.17 -22.25 15.63
C LYS A 2 4.37 -22.36 14.33
N LYS A 3 4.02 -23.58 13.91
CA LYS A 3 3.24 -23.83 12.69
C LYS A 3 1.87 -23.14 12.71
N ILE A 4 1.21 -23.12 13.87
CA ILE A 4 -0.10 -22.46 14.06
C ILE A 4 0.03 -20.95 13.86
N LEU A 5 1.10 -20.34 14.38
CA LEU A 5 1.35 -18.90 14.22
C LEU A 5 1.61 -18.53 12.75
N VAL A 6 2.44 -19.31 12.05
CA VAL A 6 2.69 -19.10 10.61
C VAL A 6 1.39 -19.22 9.82
N GLN A 7 0.55 -20.20 10.14
CA GLN A 7 -0.73 -20.40 9.47
C GLN A 7 -1.69 -19.23 9.72
N LYS A 8 -1.77 -18.71 10.96
CA LYS A 8 -2.56 -17.52 11.28
C LYS A 8 -2.07 -16.26 10.56
N ILE A 9 -0.76 -16.06 10.46
CA ILE A 9 -0.17 -14.94 9.72
C ILE A 9 -0.53 -15.05 8.23
N LYS A 10 -0.42 -16.25 7.66
CA LYS A 10 -0.79 -16.52 6.27
C LYS A 10 -2.27 -16.23 6.01
N GLU A 11 -3.16 -16.71 6.86
CA GLU A 11 -4.61 -16.46 6.77
C GLU A 11 -4.93 -14.96 6.74
N ILE A 12 -4.27 -14.16 7.59
CA ILE A 12 -4.46 -12.70 7.60
C ILE A 12 -3.97 -12.08 6.29
N ILE A 13 -2.76 -12.44 5.82
CA ILE A 13 -2.21 -11.92 4.55
C ILE A 13 -3.13 -12.25 3.36
N GLU A 14 -3.68 -13.47 3.33
CA GLU A 14 -4.60 -13.92 2.28
C GLU A 14 -5.96 -13.22 2.37
N LYS A 15 -6.52 -13.08 3.57
CA LYS A 15 -7.78 -12.37 3.81
C LYS A 15 -7.73 -10.91 3.35
N GLU A 16 -6.60 -10.24 3.59
CA GLU A 16 -6.40 -8.84 3.22
C GLU A 16 -5.97 -8.66 1.76
N GLY A 17 -5.79 -9.75 1.00
CA GLY A 17 -5.40 -9.71 -0.41
C GLY A 17 -3.99 -9.17 -0.67
N TRP A 18 -3.09 -9.22 0.32
CA TRP A 18 -1.77 -8.63 0.17
C TRP A 18 -0.83 -9.51 -0.65
N ASN A 19 -0.18 -8.90 -1.65
CA ASN A 19 0.94 -9.54 -2.34
C ASN A 19 2.18 -9.61 -1.44
N GLN A 20 3.17 -10.42 -1.83
CA GLN A 20 4.36 -10.68 -1.01
C GLN A 20 5.14 -9.41 -0.66
N THR A 21 5.20 -8.45 -1.58
CA THR A 21 5.89 -7.18 -1.41
C THR A 21 5.18 -6.29 -0.39
N LYS A 22 3.85 -6.16 -0.49
CA LYS A 22 3.02 -5.40 0.45
C LYS A 22 3.12 -5.99 1.86
N ALA A 23 3.04 -7.31 1.99
CA ALA A 23 3.19 -7.99 3.27
C ALA A 23 4.60 -7.82 3.86
N ALA A 24 5.65 -7.86 3.03
CA ALA A 24 7.04 -7.60 3.46
C ALA A 24 7.21 -6.19 4.03
N LEU A 25 6.66 -5.19 3.34
CA LEU A 25 6.69 -3.79 3.77
C LEU A 25 5.95 -3.61 5.11
N LEU A 26 4.74 -4.14 5.23
CA LEU A 26 3.92 -4.02 6.45
C LEU A 26 4.53 -4.76 7.66
N LEU A 27 5.11 -5.93 7.44
CA LEU A 27 5.78 -6.70 8.49
C LEU A 27 7.21 -6.21 8.78
N ASN A 28 7.73 -5.31 7.94
CA ASN A 28 9.10 -4.83 7.92
C ASN A 28 10.12 -5.99 7.91
N ILE A 29 9.98 -6.85 6.90
CA ILE A 29 10.86 -8.00 6.64
C ILE A 29 11.09 -8.20 5.15
N ASP A 30 12.14 -8.93 4.80
CA ASP A 30 12.48 -9.22 3.40
C ASP A 30 11.41 -10.10 2.73
N GLN A 31 11.15 -9.84 1.44
CA GLN A 31 10.20 -10.60 0.62
C GLN A 31 10.44 -12.12 0.63
N PRO A 32 11.69 -12.66 0.67
CA PRO A 32 11.92 -14.11 0.79
C PRO A 32 11.34 -14.73 2.07
N LYS A 33 11.32 -13.98 3.19
CA LYS A 33 10.73 -14.43 4.46
C LYS A 33 9.20 -14.51 4.36
N ILE A 34 8.57 -13.61 3.60
CA ILE A 34 7.14 -13.70 3.30
C ILE A 34 6.82 -14.92 2.44
N SER A 35 7.66 -15.23 1.46
CA SER A 35 7.51 -16.45 0.67
C SER A 35 7.57 -17.70 1.55
N GLN A 36 8.49 -17.76 2.53
CA GLN A 36 8.55 -18.87 3.49
C GLN A 36 7.25 -19.00 4.30
N ILE A 37 6.68 -17.90 4.78
CA ILE A 37 5.39 -17.89 5.50
C ILE A 37 4.25 -18.42 4.63
N LYS A 38 4.14 -17.98 3.36
CA LYS A 38 3.10 -18.47 2.42
C LYS A 38 3.21 -19.98 2.15
N HIS A 39 4.42 -20.52 2.18
CA HIS A 39 4.70 -21.96 2.05
C HIS A 39 4.69 -22.73 3.38
N ASN A 40 4.18 -22.14 4.47
CA ASN A 40 4.12 -22.74 5.81
C ASN A 40 5.49 -23.15 6.39
N LYS A 41 6.59 -22.53 5.94
CA LYS A 41 7.93 -22.81 6.43
C LYS A 41 8.19 -22.02 7.72
N THR A 42 8.59 -22.74 8.77
CA THR A 42 8.89 -22.18 10.10
C THR A 42 10.40 -21.96 10.32
N GLN A 43 11.23 -22.57 9.46
CA GLN A 43 12.69 -22.43 9.52
C GLN A 43 13.07 -20.97 9.26
N GLY A 44 13.95 -20.42 10.10
CA GLY A 44 14.36 -19.01 10.02
C GLY A 44 13.51 -18.04 10.87
N PHE A 45 12.50 -18.54 11.60
CA PHE A 45 11.68 -17.73 12.51
C PHE A 45 11.74 -18.21 13.97
N SER A 46 12.09 -17.29 14.87
CA SER A 46 11.92 -17.48 16.30
C SER A 46 10.44 -17.36 16.68
N LEU A 47 10.07 -17.84 17.86
CA LEU A 47 8.69 -17.75 18.34
C LEU A 47 8.28 -16.28 18.56
N GLU A 48 9.18 -15.51 19.16
CA GLU A 48 9.05 -14.08 19.44
C GLU A 48 8.85 -13.29 18.14
N ARG A 49 9.59 -13.65 17.08
CA ARG A 49 9.45 -13.01 15.76
C ARG A 49 8.06 -13.25 15.16
N LEU A 50 7.53 -14.47 15.26
CA LEU A 50 6.19 -14.82 14.79
C LEU A 50 5.10 -14.11 15.59
N LEU A 51 5.25 -14.02 16.91
CA LEU A 51 4.33 -13.27 17.76
C LEU A 51 4.35 -11.77 17.41
N SER A 52 5.55 -11.19 17.22
CA SER A 52 5.69 -9.80 16.79
C SER A 52 4.99 -9.53 15.45
N PHE A 53 5.03 -10.46 14.49
CA PHE A 53 4.28 -10.32 13.24
C PHE A 53 2.78 -10.29 13.48
N LEU A 54 2.23 -11.21 14.29
CA LEU A 54 0.80 -11.21 14.62
C LEU A 54 0.36 -9.91 15.30
N THR A 55 1.17 -9.38 16.20
CA THR A 55 0.96 -8.09 16.85
C THR A 55 0.93 -6.96 15.82
N LYS A 56 1.92 -6.88 14.94
CA LYS A 56 1.97 -5.86 13.87
C LYS A 56 0.79 -5.96 12.90
N LEU A 57 0.34 -7.17 12.58
CA LEU A 57 -0.81 -7.37 11.68
C LEU A 57 -2.11 -6.93 12.32
N HIS A 58 -2.31 -7.18 13.61
CA HIS A 58 -3.49 -6.70 14.33
C HIS A 58 -3.50 -5.17 14.45
N PHE A 59 -2.39 -4.55 14.88
CA PHE A 59 -2.32 -3.10 15.04
C PHE A 59 -2.21 -2.33 13.71
N GLY A 60 -1.57 -2.90 12.70
CA GLY A 60 -1.46 -2.29 11.37
C GLY A 60 -2.78 -2.32 10.60
N MET A 61 -3.68 -3.27 10.89
CA MET A 61 -5.03 -3.31 10.32
C MET A 61 -5.87 -2.10 10.72
N ASP A 62 -5.67 -1.55 11.93
CA ASP A 62 -6.37 -0.34 12.38
C ASP A 62 -5.89 0.92 11.63
N LEU A 63 -4.60 0.99 11.29
CA LEU A 63 -4.01 2.08 10.48
C LEU A 63 -4.34 1.97 8.98
N ALA A 64 -4.48 0.76 8.44
CA ALA A 64 -4.86 0.55 7.05
C ALA A 64 -6.37 0.80 6.81
N LYS A 65 -7.20 0.62 7.84
CA LYS A 65 -8.63 0.97 7.82
C LYS A 65 -8.91 2.47 7.85
N THR A 66 -7.90 3.32 8.02
CA THR A 66 -8.07 4.78 8.02
C THR A 66 -8.28 5.36 6.61
N HIS A 67 -8.40 4.55 5.55
CA HIS A 67 -8.65 4.99 4.17
C HIS A 67 -9.60 4.09 3.35
N HIS A 68 -10.81 3.80 3.85
CA HIS A 68 -11.96 3.34 3.06
C HIS A 68 -13.22 3.64 3.90
N GLU A 69 -14.22 4.46 3.53
CA GLU A 69 -14.91 4.65 2.24
C GLU A 69 -15.33 6.13 2.04
N ILE A 70 -14.92 6.76 0.93
CA ILE A 70 -15.87 7.57 0.16
C ILE A 70 -15.97 6.88 -1.19
N GLU A 71 -16.93 5.98 -1.33
CA GLU A 71 -17.40 5.53 -2.64
C GLU A 71 -18.18 6.70 -3.27
N LEU A 72 -17.50 7.57 -3.99
CA LEU A 72 -18.19 8.41 -4.97
C LEU A 72 -18.54 7.51 -6.14
N SER A 73 -19.84 7.33 -6.37
CA SER A 73 -20.39 6.64 -7.53
C SER A 73 -19.76 7.19 -8.82
N PRO A 74 -19.54 6.37 -9.88
CA PRO A 74 -18.96 6.82 -11.16
C PRO A 74 -19.62 8.08 -11.76
N ASN A 75 -20.85 8.36 -11.37
CA ASN A 75 -21.61 9.52 -11.81
C ASN A 75 -21.18 10.84 -11.15
N GLU A 76 -20.51 10.82 -10.00
CA GLU A 76 -20.06 12.02 -9.27
C GLU A 76 -18.65 12.49 -9.70
N ILE A 77 -17.82 11.58 -10.23
CA ILE A 77 -16.50 11.91 -10.80
C ILE A 77 -16.64 12.92 -11.96
N LYS A 78 -17.76 12.85 -12.70
CA LYS A 78 -18.03 13.76 -13.82
C LYS A 78 -18.23 15.22 -13.38
N LEU A 79 -18.67 15.46 -12.14
CA LEU A 79 -18.92 16.82 -11.64
C LEU A 79 -17.63 17.51 -11.15
N VAL A 80 -16.68 16.75 -10.62
CA VAL A 80 -15.41 17.30 -10.08
C VAL A 80 -14.43 17.68 -11.19
N ILE A 81 -14.34 16.88 -12.25
CA ILE A 81 -13.41 17.14 -13.37
C ILE A 81 -13.85 18.35 -14.19
N ASN A 82 -15.17 18.56 -14.37
CA ASN A 82 -15.68 19.61 -15.26
C ASN A 82 -15.53 21.04 -14.70
N ASN A 83 -15.28 21.20 -13.40
CA ASN A 83 -15.20 22.51 -12.74
C ASN A 83 -13.76 23.05 -12.56
N ASN A 84 -12.72 22.27 -12.87
CA ASN A 84 -11.31 22.68 -12.65
C ASN A 84 -10.50 22.92 -13.94
N ILE A 85 -11.11 22.89 -15.13
CA ILE A 85 -10.40 23.10 -16.42
C ILE A 85 -10.41 24.59 -16.85
N ASN A 86 -10.34 25.55 -15.92
CA ASN A 86 -10.30 26.96 -16.33
C ASN A 86 -9.35 27.88 -15.54
N LEU A 87 -8.21 27.35 -15.08
CA LEU A 87 -7.13 28.15 -14.52
C LEU A 87 -5.77 27.59 -14.98
N ASN A 88 -5.47 27.72 -16.27
CA ASN A 88 -4.11 27.99 -16.77
C ASN A 88 -4.15 28.14 -18.30
N ASN A 89 -4.60 29.31 -18.75
CA ASN A 89 -4.21 29.83 -20.05
C ASN A 89 -3.43 31.14 -19.83
N ASN A 90 -2.29 31.22 -20.49
CA ASN A 90 -1.41 32.37 -20.70
C ASN A 90 -0.27 32.57 -19.69
N SER A 91 0.83 31.85 -19.91
CA SER A 91 2.18 32.37 -19.71
C SER A 91 3.16 31.61 -20.59
N THR A 92 3.23 31.97 -21.89
CA THR A 92 4.43 31.80 -22.72
C THR A 92 4.47 32.92 -23.75
N GLU A 93 4.85 34.12 -23.31
CA GLU A 93 5.52 35.07 -24.19
C GLU A 93 6.78 35.51 -23.46
N ASP A 94 7.88 34.84 -23.76
CA ASP A 94 9.20 35.44 -23.60
C ASP A 94 10.11 34.97 -24.75
N SER A 95 10.78 35.96 -25.33
CA SER A 95 11.94 35.88 -26.21
C SER A 95 11.74 35.44 -27.67
N ASN A 96 11.34 36.39 -28.51
CA ASN A 96 12.05 36.58 -29.78
C ASN A 96 13.01 37.77 -29.62
N ILE A 97 14.28 37.44 -29.46
CA ILE A 97 15.42 38.35 -29.63
C ILE A 97 15.62 38.50 -31.14
N ASP A 98 15.58 39.72 -31.67
CA ASP A 98 16.58 40.23 -32.62
C ASP A 98 16.26 41.66 -33.05
N GLY A 99 17.17 42.58 -32.78
CA GLY A 99 17.06 43.99 -33.15
C GLY A 99 18.28 44.82 -32.76
N CYS A 100 19.46 44.47 -33.30
CA CYS A 100 20.57 45.41 -33.39
C CYS A 100 20.38 46.29 -34.64
N HIS A 101 20.22 47.60 -34.44
CA HIS A 101 20.60 48.65 -35.39
C HIS A 101 21.17 49.84 -34.61
#